data_AF-F8LBA5-F1
#
_entry.id   AF-F8LBA5-F1
#
_cell.length_a   1.000
_cell.length_b   1.000
_cell.length_c   1.000
_cell.angle_alpha   90.00
_cell.angle_beta   90.00
_cell.angle_gamma   90.00
#
_symmetry.space_group_name_H-M   'P 1'
#
loop_
_entity.id
_entity.type
_entity.pdbx_description
1 polymer ?
#
loop_
_entity_poly.entity_id
_entity_poly.type
_entity_poly.pdbx_seq_one_letter_code
_entity_poly.pdbx_strand_id
1 'polypeptide(L)'
;MFFGSGNLIYPLFVGQFAQDQWVTMGTGFLLTAVLMPFLGVVAMVAYEGCYASFFNTIGRVPGFIFRTFLLTIWIPLGSAPRCMTLAFASMKSYFAYMPPLWMFSLIYSALIFVIVVKKLGILDILGKWITPLLLGSIACVFYQGFTS
;
A
#
# COMPACT_ATOMS: atom_id res chain seq x y z
N MET A 1 4.40 -6.89 -2.86
CA MET A 1 3.20 -6.93 -1.99
C MET A 1 3.52 -6.66 -0.53
N PHE A 2 4.61 -7.21 0.02
CA PHE A 2 4.93 -7.07 1.44
C PHE A 2 5.36 -5.65 1.87
N PHE A 3 6.09 -4.92 1.03
CA PHE A 3 6.58 -3.55 1.31
C PHE A 3 5.83 -2.46 0.52
N GLY A 4 4.50 -2.54 0.45
CA GLY A 4 3.68 -1.45 -0.09
C GLY A 4 3.60 -0.27 0.88
N SER A 5 3.33 0.95 0.40
CA SER A 5 3.23 2.16 1.25
C SER A 5 2.31 1.98 2.47
N GLY A 6 1.21 1.24 2.30
CA GLY A 6 0.28 0.92 3.38
C GLY A 6 0.85 0.00 4.46
N ASN A 7 1.62 -1.02 4.08
CA ASN A 7 2.18 -1.98 5.02
C ASN A 7 3.36 -1.41 5.82
N LEU A 8 3.85 -0.23 5.45
CA LEU A 8 4.99 0.42 6.08
C LEU A 8 4.57 1.61 6.96
N ILE A 9 3.57 2.38 6.50
CA ILE A 9 3.03 3.50 7.27
C ILE A 9 2.18 3.01 8.43
N TYR A 10 1.39 1.96 8.23
CA TYR A 10 0.46 1.46 9.25
C TYR A 10 1.16 0.96 10.53
N PRO A 11 2.24 0.15 10.49
CA PRO A 11 2.92 -0.27 11.72
C PRO A 11 3.59 0.90 12.45
N LEU A 12 4.09 1.92 11.74
CA LEU A 12 4.60 3.14 12.37
C LEU A 12 3.47 3.90 13.08
N PHE A 13 2.34 4.09 12.40
CA PHE A 13 1.17 4.77 12.95
C PHE A 13 0.62 4.04 14.18
N VAL A 14 0.34 2.73 14.06
CA VAL A 14 -0.17 1.93 15.18
C VAL A 14 0.87 1.79 16.29
N GLY A 15 2.17 1.75 15.96
CA GLY A 15 3.27 1.81 16.92
C GLY A 15 3.24 3.05 17.79
N GLN A 16 2.90 4.22 17.23
CA GLN A 16 2.73 5.44 18.03
C GLN A 16 1.57 5.33 19.04
N PHE A 17 0.49 4.62 18.71
CA PHE A 17 -0.65 4.42 19.63
C PHE A 17 -0.45 3.26 20.61
N ALA A 18 0.35 2.26 20.25
CA ALA A 18 0.50 1.03 21.02
C ALA A 18 1.31 1.21 22.32
N GLN A 19 2.12 2.28 22.43
CA GLN A 19 2.91 2.60 23.63
C GLN A 19 3.60 1.33 24.20
N ASP A 20 3.26 0.92 25.42
CA ASP A 20 3.85 -0.25 26.10
C ASP A 20 3.39 -1.62 25.55
N GLN A 21 2.31 -1.69 24.76
CA GLN A 21 1.74 -2.93 24.25
C GLN A 21 2.32 -3.37 22.88
N TRP A 22 3.59 -3.08 22.65
CA TRP A 22 4.26 -3.34 21.37
C TRP A 22 4.28 -4.83 20.98
N VAL A 23 4.33 -5.75 21.95
CA VAL A 23 4.33 -7.21 21.71
C VAL A 23 2.98 -7.70 21.18
N THR A 24 1.89 -7.31 21.84
CA THR A 24 0.52 -7.69 21.43
C THR A 24 0.16 -7.07 20.08
N MET A 25 0.58 -5.83 19.84
CA MET A 25 0.39 -5.16 18.56
C MET A 25 1.24 -5.82 17.46
N GLY A 26 2.52 -6.06 17.73
CA GLY A 26 3.44 -6.66 16.77
C GLY A 26 2.98 -8.05 16.33
N THR A 27 2.52 -8.87 17.27
CA THR A 27 1.96 -10.20 16.95
C THR A 27 0.66 -10.12 16.14
N GLY A 28 -0.26 -9.23 16.48
CA GLY A 28 -1.49 -9.02 15.70
C GLY A 28 -1.21 -8.50 14.28
N PHE A 29 -0.24 -7.59 14.15
CA PHE A 29 0.22 -7.10 12.85
C PHE A 29 0.91 -8.21 12.05
N LEU A 30 1.75 -9.03 12.66
CA LEU A 30 2.38 -10.17 11.98
C LEU A 30 1.35 -11.17 11.46
N LEU A 31 0.37 -11.53 12.29
CA LEU A 31 -0.70 -12.43 11.91
C LEU A 31 -1.51 -11.86 10.74
N THR A 32 -1.92 -10.61 10.78
CA THR A 32 -2.77 -10.01 9.73
C THR A 32 -1.99 -9.59 8.49
N ALA A 33 -0.87 -8.91 8.63
CA ALA A 33 -0.10 -8.37 7.52
C ALA A 33 0.75 -9.43 6.79
N VAL A 34 1.09 -10.55 7.43
CA VAL A 34 1.89 -11.62 6.80
C VAL A 34 1.04 -12.84 6.45
N LEU A 35 0.19 -13.34 7.36
CA LEU A 35 -0.56 -14.57 7.06
C LEU A 35 -1.63 -14.34 5.99
N MET A 36 -2.35 -13.21 5.97
CA MET A 36 -3.37 -12.98 4.93
C MET A 36 -2.77 -12.94 3.52
N PRO A 37 -1.72 -12.15 3.23
CA PRO A 37 -1.09 -12.17 1.90
C PRO A 37 -0.48 -13.53 1.58
N PHE A 38 0.07 -14.22 2.58
CA PHE A 38 0.61 -15.57 2.40
C PHE A 38 -0.47 -16.58 2.00
N LEU A 39 -1.59 -16.61 2.72
CA LEU A 39 -2.78 -17.40 2.37
C LEU A 39 -3.29 -17.07 0.97
N GLY A 40 -3.31 -15.78 0.60
CA GLY A 40 -3.67 -15.34 -0.75
C GLY A 40 -2.72 -15.90 -1.81
N VAL A 41 -1.40 -15.88 -1.57
CA VAL A 41 -0.41 -16.47 -2.49
C VAL A 41 -0.59 -17.98 -2.59
N VAL A 42 -0.76 -18.69 -1.47
CA VAL A 42 -0.99 -20.14 -1.46
C VAL A 42 -2.26 -20.50 -2.23
N ALA A 43 -3.35 -19.76 -2.01
CA ALA A 43 -4.59 -19.93 -2.77
C ALA A 43 -4.34 -19.69 -4.26
N MET A 44 -3.61 -18.65 -4.64
CA MET A 44 -3.31 -18.38 -6.06
C MET A 44 -2.44 -19.47 -6.70
N VAL A 45 -1.47 -20.02 -5.97
CA VAL A 45 -0.62 -21.15 -6.44
C VAL A 45 -1.47 -22.40 -6.64
N ALA A 46 -2.43 -22.68 -5.75
CA ALA A 46 -3.34 -23.82 -5.89
C ALA A 46 -4.23 -23.76 -7.16
N TYR A 47 -4.44 -22.57 -7.73
CA TYR A 47 -5.20 -22.35 -8.96
C TYR A 47 -4.30 -21.95 -10.15
N GLU A 48 -3.03 -22.39 -10.16
CA GLU A 48 -2.06 -22.16 -11.25
C GLU A 48 -1.86 -20.67 -11.59
N GLY A 49 -2.07 -19.78 -10.61
CA GLY A 49 -2.00 -18.32 -10.81
C GLY A 49 -3.18 -17.72 -11.57
N CYS A 50 -4.19 -18.52 -11.96
CA CYS A 50 -5.34 -18.04 -12.71
C CYS A 50 -6.42 -17.48 -11.78
N TYR A 51 -6.36 -16.17 -11.52
CA TYR A 51 -7.34 -15.46 -10.69
C TYR A 51 -8.78 -15.59 -11.23
N ALA A 52 -8.95 -15.74 -12.55
CA ALA A 52 -10.25 -15.98 -13.15
C ALA A 52 -10.83 -17.32 -12.70
N SER A 53 -10.03 -18.39 -12.69
CA SER A 53 -10.45 -19.71 -12.21
C SER A 53 -10.79 -19.70 -10.71
N PHE A 54 -10.02 -18.98 -9.90
CA PHE A 54 -10.27 -18.83 -8.46
C PHE A 54 -11.66 -18.22 -8.16
N PHE A 55 -12.02 -17.11 -8.82
CA PHE A 55 -13.34 -16.49 -8.62
C PHE A 55 -14.48 -17.28 -9.29
N ASN A 56 -14.17 -18.09 -10.31
CA ASN A 56 -15.16 -18.90 -11.02
C ASN A 56 -15.60 -20.13 -10.20
N THR A 57 -14.92 -20.47 -9.10
CA THR A 57 -15.37 -21.47 -8.13
C THR A 57 -16.74 -21.13 -7.52
N ILE A 58 -17.10 -19.84 -7.47
CA ILE A 58 -18.41 -19.35 -7.01
C ILE A 58 -19.46 -19.35 -8.15
N GLY A 59 -19.03 -19.53 -9.40
CA GLY A 59 -19.83 -19.48 -10.62
C GLY A 59 -19.44 -18.34 -11.57
N ARG A 60 -19.74 -18.49 -12.87
CA ARG A 60 -19.24 -17.60 -13.94
C ARG A 60 -19.78 -16.17 -13.88
N VAL A 61 -21.06 -16.03 -13.57
CA VAL A 61 -21.73 -14.72 -13.40
C VAL A 61 -21.38 -14.08 -12.05
N PRO A 62 -21.56 -14.75 -10.88
CA PRO A 62 -21.23 -14.14 -9.60
C PRO A 62 -19.73 -13.87 -9.44
N GLY A 63 -18.86 -14.74 -9.95
CA GLY A 63 -17.41 -14.55 -9.91
C GLY A 63 -16.94 -13.34 -10.72
N PHE A 64 -17.54 -13.08 -11.88
CA PHE A 64 -17.24 -11.89 -12.68
C PHE A 64 -17.65 -10.59 -11.97
N ILE A 65 -18.86 -10.56 -11.41
CA ILE A 65 -19.38 -9.41 -10.66
C ILE A 65 -18.47 -9.14 -9.45
N PHE A 66 -18.18 -10.18 -8.67
CA PHE A 66 -17.38 -10.06 -7.46
C PHE A 66 -15.95 -9.59 -7.75
N ARG A 67 -15.30 -10.14 -8.78
CA ARG A 67 -13.97 -9.70 -9.24
C ARG A 67 -13.98 -8.23 -9.66
N THR A 68 -14.97 -7.84 -10.47
CA THR A 68 -15.07 -6.46 -10.97
C THR A 68 -15.30 -5.48 -9.83
N PHE A 69 -16.17 -5.84 -8.89
CA PHE A 69 -16.48 -5.03 -7.72
C PHE A 69 -15.26 -4.89 -6.79
N LEU A 70 -14.57 -6.00 -6.50
CA LEU A 70 -13.33 -5.99 -5.73
C LEU A 70 -12.25 -5.12 -6.35
N LEU A 71 -11.96 -5.31 -7.64
CA LEU A 71 -10.91 -4.54 -8.32
C LEU A 71 -11.26 -3.05 -8.39
N THR A 72 -12.52 -2.72 -8.64
CA THR A 72 -12.98 -1.32 -8.74
C THR A 72 -13.02 -0.64 -7.37
N ILE A 73 -13.45 -1.32 -6.30
CA ILE A 73 -13.45 -0.69 -4.98
C ILE A 73 -12.02 -0.56 -4.45
N TRP A 74 -11.22 -1.60 -4.60
CA TRP A 74 -9.90 -1.63 -3.99
C TRP A 74 -8.92 -0.67 -4.68
N ILE A 75 -8.89 -0.65 -6.02
CA ILE A 75 -7.90 0.11 -6.77
C ILE A 75 -8.26 1.61 -6.83
N PRO A 76 -9.28 2.05 -7.61
CA PRO A 76 -9.56 3.48 -7.77
C PRO A 76 -10.26 4.13 -6.58
N LEU A 77 -11.10 3.41 -5.82
CA LEU A 77 -11.84 4.01 -4.69
C LEU A 77 -11.10 3.94 -3.35
N GLY A 78 -10.24 2.94 -3.15
CA GLY A 78 -9.50 2.75 -1.90
C GLY A 78 -8.06 3.22 -2.01
N SER A 79 -7.25 2.49 -2.78
CA SER A 79 -5.79 2.65 -2.77
C SER A 79 -5.32 3.98 -3.35
N ALA A 80 -5.90 4.42 -4.47
CA ALA A 80 -5.51 5.64 -5.16
C ALA A 80 -5.76 6.92 -4.33
N PRO A 81 -6.97 7.18 -3.78
CA PRO A 81 -7.22 8.37 -2.96
C PRO A 81 -6.40 8.35 -1.66
N ARG A 82 -6.18 7.19 -1.05
CA ARG A 82 -5.32 7.09 0.14
C ARG A 82 -3.88 7.51 -0.15
N CYS A 83 -3.30 7.05 -1.26
CA CYS A 83 -1.95 7.46 -1.64
C CYS A 83 -1.88 8.96 -1.96
N MET A 84 -2.92 9.52 -2.60
CA MET A 84 -3.03 10.96 -2.85
C MET A 84 -3.06 11.79 -1.57
N THR A 85 -3.91 11.42 -0.60
CA THR A 85 -4.03 12.15 0.66
C THR A 85 -2.78 12.03 1.51
N LEU A 86 -2.09 10.88 1.48
CA LEU A 86 -0.80 10.70 2.15
C LEU A 86 0.30 11.58 1.54
N ALA A 87 0.39 11.64 0.21
CA ALA A 87 1.34 12.52 -0.49
C ALA A 87 1.07 14.00 -0.15
N PHE A 88 -0.21 14.40 -0.13
CA PHE A 88 -0.62 15.73 0.30
C PHE A 88 -0.28 16.00 1.77
N ALA A 89 -0.62 15.10 2.69
CA ALA A 89 -0.31 15.29 4.12
C ALA A 89 1.20 15.44 4.35
N SER A 90 2.00 14.62 3.64
CA SER A 90 3.46 14.67 3.73
C SER A 90 4.03 15.99 3.22
N MET A 91 3.56 16.50 2.07
CA MET A 91 4.01 17.80 1.55
C MET A 91 3.57 18.97 2.42
N LYS A 92 2.38 18.90 3.03
CA LYS A 92 1.85 19.96 3.88
C LYS A 92 2.74 20.24 5.10
N SER A 93 3.42 19.21 5.60
CA SER A 93 4.38 19.36 6.71
C SER A 93 5.64 20.16 6.33
N TYR A 94 5.98 20.25 5.04
CA TYR A 94 7.19 20.94 4.57
C TYR A 94 6.90 22.30 3.90
N PHE A 95 5.69 22.54 3.41
CA PHE A 95 5.32 23.78 2.71
C PHE A 95 4.26 24.59 3.48
N ALA A 96 4.59 25.84 3.82
CA ALA A 96 3.70 26.75 4.56
C ALA A 96 2.47 27.19 3.76
N TYR A 97 2.59 27.27 2.42
CA TYR A 97 1.49 27.60 1.52
C TYR A 97 1.27 26.43 0.56
N MET A 98 0.13 25.75 0.70
CA MET A 98 -0.20 24.62 -0.15
C MET A 98 -1.54 24.82 -0.85
N PRO A 99 -1.65 24.48 -2.15
CA PRO A 99 -2.92 24.58 -2.86
C PRO A 99 -3.98 23.67 -2.24
N PRO A 100 -5.27 23.98 -2.46
CA PRO A 100 -6.36 23.19 -1.90
C PRO A 100 -6.33 21.75 -2.45
N LEU A 101 -6.83 20.80 -1.64
CA LEU A 101 -6.71 19.35 -1.88
C LEU A 101 -7.19 18.90 -3.27
N TRP A 102 -8.25 19.52 -3.79
CA TRP A 102 -8.83 19.20 -5.10
C TRP A 102 -7.86 19.53 -6.24
N MET A 103 -7.16 20.66 -6.15
CA MET A 103 -6.18 21.09 -7.14
C MET A 103 -4.92 20.22 -7.10
N PHE A 104 -4.44 19.89 -5.89
CA PHE A 104 -3.33 18.95 -5.72
C PHE A 104 -3.65 17.56 -6.29
N SER A 105 -4.84 17.02 -5.98
CA SER A 105 -5.29 15.71 -6.47
C SER A 105 -5.39 15.67 -8.00
N LEU A 106 -5.87 16.75 -8.63
CA LEU A 106 -5.93 16.86 -10.09
C LEU A 106 -4.53 16.82 -10.72
N ILE A 107 -3.60 17.62 -10.22
CA ILE A 107 -2.22 17.68 -10.71
C ILE A 107 -1.52 16.34 -10.50
N TYR A 108 -1.66 15.75 -9.32
CA TYR A 108 -1.06 14.46 -8.97
C TYR A 108 -1.60 13.33 -9.86
N SER A 109 -2.91 13.27 -10.07
CA SER A 109 -3.55 12.27 -10.94
C SER A 109 -3.11 12.43 -12.40
N ALA A 110 -3.06 13.66 -12.92
CA ALA A 110 -2.59 13.93 -14.28
C ALA A 110 -1.12 13.52 -14.49
N LEU A 111 -0.26 13.81 -13.51
CA LEU A 111 1.14 13.45 -13.56
C LEU A 111 1.34 11.93 -13.54
N ILE A 112 0.62 11.22 -12.66
CA ILE A 112 0.62 9.75 -12.64
C ILE A 112 0.11 9.20 -13.98
N PHE A 113 -0.96 9.75 -14.53
CA PHE A 113 -1.52 9.29 -15.80
C PHE A 113 -0.49 9.39 -16.94
N VAL A 114 0.20 10.53 -17.06
CA VAL A 114 1.27 10.71 -18.06
C VAL A 114 2.39 9.69 -17.86
N ILE A 115 2.81 9.46 -16.61
CA ILE A 115 3.87 8.51 -16.27
C ILE A 115 3.48 7.07 -16.66
N VAL A 116 2.25 6.66 -16.35
CA VAL A 116 1.74 5.31 -16.64
C VAL A 116 1.63 5.09 -18.15
N VAL A 117 1.10 6.06 -18.89
CA VAL A 117 0.98 5.99 -20.36
C VAL A 117 2.35 5.86 -21.03
N LYS A 118 3.36 6.57 -20.51
CA LYS A 118 4.72 6.53 -21.07
C LYS A 118 5.48 5.23 -20.77
N LYS A 119 4.89 4.30 -20.01
CA LYS A 119 5.53 3.05 -19.52
C LYS A 119 6.99 3.27 -19.12
N LEU A 120 7.27 4.38 -18.44
CA LEU A 120 8.58 4.59 -17.81
C LEU A 120 8.80 3.37 -16.91
N GLY A 121 9.98 2.74 -16.95
CA GLY A 121 10.38 1.60 -16.12
C GLY A 121 10.45 1.93 -14.62
N ILE A 122 9.44 2.65 -14.14
CA ILE A 122 9.33 3.26 -12.84
C ILE A 122 9.16 2.18 -11.78
N LEU A 123 8.58 1.02 -12.14
CA LEU A 123 8.54 -0.15 -11.27
C LEU A 123 9.95 -0.66 -10.93
N ASP A 124 10.87 -0.68 -11.90
CA ASP A 124 12.25 -1.11 -11.68
C ASP A 124 13.03 -0.09 -10.84
N ILE A 125 12.81 1.21 -11.11
CA ILE A 125 13.41 2.31 -10.35
C ILE A 125 12.88 2.32 -8.90
N LEU A 126 11.58 2.14 -8.70
CA LEU A 126 10.94 2.05 -7.39
C LEU A 126 11.52 0.88 -6.58
N GLY A 127 11.60 -0.31 -7.17
CA GLY A 127 12.14 -1.48 -6.49
C GLY A 127 13.63 -1.35 -6.16
N LYS A 128 14.44 -0.79 -7.07
CA LYS A 128 15.89 -0.69 -6.89
C LYS A 128 16.31 0.42 -5.94
N TRP A 129 15.61 1.56 -5.94
CA TRP A 129 16.03 2.76 -5.19
C TRP A 129 15.13 3.08 -4.00
N ILE A 130 13.81 2.99 -4.15
CA ILE A 130 12.89 3.40 -3.08
C ILE A 130 12.82 2.35 -1.98
N THR A 131 12.84 1.05 -2.32
CA THR A 131 12.84 -0.03 -1.31
C THR A 131 14.03 0.02 -0.35
N PRO A 132 15.30 0.12 -0.78
CA PRO A 132 16.43 0.20 0.15
C PRO A 132 16.43 1.48 0.97
N LEU A 133 16.04 2.62 0.37
CA LEU A 133 15.94 3.89 1.08
C LEU A 133 14.90 3.85 2.20
N LEU A 134 13.77 3.20 1.93
CA LEU A 134 12.70 3.04 2.91
C LEU A 134 13.09 2.07 4.04
N LEU A 135 13.75 0.95 3.74
CA LEU A 135 14.30 0.09 4.78
C LEU A 135 15.33 0.83 5.65
N GLY A 136 16.18 1.65 5.03
CA GLY A 136 17.15 2.49 5.73
C GLY A 136 16.50 3.51 6.65
N SER A 137 15.41 4.17 6.23
CA SER A 137 14.70 5.13 7.07
C SER A 137 14.04 4.45 8.27
N ILE A 138 13.44 3.27 8.08
CA ILE A 138 12.88 2.47 9.17
C ILE A 138 13.97 2.07 10.16
N ALA A 139 15.13 1.58 9.68
CA ALA A 139 16.25 1.22 10.55
C ALA A 139 16.76 2.43 11.37
N CYS A 140 16.80 3.62 10.77
CA CYS A 140 17.15 4.86 11.46
C CYS A 140 16.14 5.21 12.56
N VAL A 141 14.84 5.10 12.28
CA VAL A 141 13.78 5.34 13.28
C VAL A 141 13.86 4.33 14.43
N PHE A 142 14.11 3.05 14.13
CA PHE A 142 14.33 2.03 15.16
C PHE A 142 15.52 2.38 16.05
N TYR A 143 16.65 2.77 15.45
CA TYR A 143 17.84 3.15 16.21
C TYR A 143 17.59 4.36 17.14
N GLN A 144 16.90 5.40 16.63
CA GLN A 144 16.51 6.56 17.44
C GLN A 144 15.53 6.18 18.56
N GLY A 145 14.58 5.28 18.29
CA GLY A 145 13.62 4.79 19.27
C GLY A 145 14.24 3.93 20.37
N PHE A 146 15.39 3.29 20.15
CA PHE A 146 16.14 2.59 21.20
C PHE A 146 17.02 3.52 22.05
N THR A 147 17.36 4.69 21.53
CA THR A 147 18.27 5.65 22.18
C THR A 147 17.51 6.72 22.98
N SER A 148 16.20 6.86 22.75
CA SER A 148 15.30 7.78 23.47
C SER A 148 14.56 7.06 24.57
#